data_AF-A0A8B2NG66-F1
#
_entry.id   AF-A0A8B2NG66-F1
#
_cell.length_a   1.000
_cell.length_b   1.000
_cell.length_c   1.000
_cell.angle_alpha   90.00
_cell.angle_beta   90.00
_cell.angle_gamma   90.00
#
_symmetry.space_group_name_H-M   'P 1'
#
loop_
_entity.id
_entity.type
_entity.pdbx_description
1 polymer ?
#
loop_
_entity_poly.entity_id
_entity_poly.type
_entity_poly.pdbx_seq_one_letter_code
_entity_poly.pdbx_strand_id
1 'polypeptide(L)'
;MPDQTDHFGMAALSICEALLLALHDHGLLPDHEIVGVLRDAAATHENAVGPDSGRAAHRAAADLINKIMIDGKSIYTMGGGRKDVD
;
A
#
# COMPACT_ATOMS: atom_id res chain seq x y z
N MET A 1 -10.29 20.41 -8.54
CA MET A 1 -8.89 20.75 -8.21
C MET A 1 -8.54 19.87 -7.02
N PRO A 2 -7.56 18.97 -7.10
CA PRO A 2 -7.11 18.24 -5.91
C PRO A 2 -6.58 19.25 -4.90
N ASP A 3 -6.89 19.06 -3.62
CA ASP A 3 -6.42 19.93 -2.55
C ASP A 3 -4.92 19.67 -2.29
N GLN A 4 -4.19 20.61 -1.68
CA GLN A 4 -2.76 20.39 -1.37
C GLN A 4 -2.55 19.15 -0.49
N THR A 5 -3.53 18.84 0.36
CA THR A 5 -3.56 17.61 1.17
C THR A 5 -3.54 16.35 0.30
N ASP A 6 -4.15 16.36 -0.89
CA ASP A 6 -4.12 15.24 -1.83
C ASP A 6 -2.72 15.03 -2.41
N HIS A 7 -1.97 16.10 -2.71
CA HIS A 7 -0.61 15.98 -3.26
C HIS A 7 0.39 15.43 -2.24
N PHE A 8 0.33 15.87 -0.99
CA PHE A 8 1.16 15.31 0.07
C PHE A 8 0.82 13.84 0.34
N GLY A 9 -0.47 13.49 0.36
CA GLY A 9 -0.92 12.11 0.50
C GLY A 9 -0.45 11.20 -0.64
N MET A 10 -0.59 11.65 -1.88
CA MET A 10 -0.13 10.90 -3.06
C MET A 10 1.39 10.72 -3.09
N ALA A 11 2.16 11.72 -2.67
CA ALA A 11 3.62 11.62 -2.58
C ALA A 11 4.05 10.64 -1.47
N ALA A 12 3.42 10.68 -0.30
CA ALA A 12 3.72 9.73 0.77
C ALA A 12 3.42 8.29 0.34
N LEU A 13 2.28 8.07 -0.33
CA LEU A 13 1.86 6.76 -0.81
C LEU A 13 2.81 6.19 -1.87
N SER A 14 3.23 7.00 -2.85
CA SER A 14 4.17 6.57 -3.88
C SER A 14 5.55 6.24 -3.32
N ILE A 15 6.01 6.97 -2.28
CA ILE A 15 7.23 6.64 -1.56
C ILE A 15 7.08 5.30 -0.83
N CYS A 16 5.98 5.08 -0.11
CA CYS A 16 5.72 3.82 0.59
C CYS A 16 5.66 2.63 -0.39
N GLU A 17 5.02 2.79 -1.54
CA GLU A 17 4.93 1.76 -2.58
C GLU A 17 6.31 1.42 -3.15
N ALA A 18 7.12 2.43 -3.48
CA ALA A 18 8.49 2.22 -3.96
C ALA A 18 9.37 1.51 -2.92
N LEU A 19 9.19 1.81 -1.62
CA LEU A 19 9.90 1.12 -0.55
C LEU A 19 9.47 -0.35 -0.43
N LEU A 20 8.17 -0.65 -0.47
CA LEU A 20 7.68 -2.03 -0.41
C LEU A 20 8.14 -2.85 -1.62
N LEU A 21 8.14 -2.26 -2.81
CA LEU A 21 8.68 -2.88 -4.02
C LEU A 21 10.19 -3.14 -3.90
N ALA A 22 10.97 -2.18 -3.37
CA ALA A 22 12.40 -2.40 -3.16
C ALA A 22 12.67 -3.52 -2.15
N LEU A 23 11.92 -3.58 -1.04
CA LEU A 23 12.04 -4.65 -0.05
C LEU A 23 11.67 -6.02 -0.65
N HIS A 24 10.63 -6.07 -1.48
CA HIS A 24 10.24 -7.25 -2.24
C HIS A 24 11.37 -7.73 -3.16
N ASP A 25 11.89 -6.84 -4.00
CA ASP A 25 12.87 -7.16 -5.04
C ASP A 25 14.21 -7.63 -4.48
N HIS A 26 14.52 -7.22 -3.25
CA HIS A 26 15.67 -7.69 -2.47
C HIS A 26 15.39 -8.97 -1.65
N GLY A 27 14.18 -9.53 -1.73
CA GLY A 27 13.79 -10.75 -1.02
C GLY A 27 13.63 -10.58 0.50
N LEU A 28 13.52 -9.33 0.97
CA LEU A 28 13.37 -9.01 2.39
C LEU A 28 11.93 -9.07 2.86
N LEU A 29 10.97 -8.88 1.95
CA LEU A 29 9.54 -8.89 2.25
C LEU A 29 8.77 -9.64 1.15
N PRO A 30 8.46 -10.94 1.31
CA PRO A 30 7.65 -11.69 0.36
C PRO A 30 6.23 -11.13 0.23
N ASP A 31 5.57 -11.44 -0.90
CA ASP A 31 4.22 -10.96 -1.25
C ASP A 31 3.19 -11.00 -0.12
N HIS A 32 3.14 -12.11 0.62
CA HIS A 32 2.16 -12.29 1.68
C HIS A 32 2.38 -11.34 2.86
N GLU A 33 3.63 -10.94 3.13
CA GLU A 33 3.94 -9.95 4.17
C GLU A 33 3.61 -8.54 3.68
N ILE A 34 3.83 -8.22 2.40
CA ILE A 34 3.38 -6.95 1.79
C ILE A 34 1.86 -6.81 1.88
N VAL A 35 1.13 -7.86 1.49
CA VAL A 35 -0.33 -7.90 1.61
C VAL A 35 -0.76 -7.79 3.07
N GLY A 36 -0.04 -8.44 4.00
CA GLY A 36 -0.27 -8.32 5.44
C GLY A 36 -0.16 -6.88 5.92
N VAL A 37 0.95 -6.20 5.60
CA VAL A 37 1.20 -4.80 5.96
C VAL A 37 0.11 -3.88 5.41
N LEU A 38 -0.27 -4.03 4.14
CA LEU A 38 -1.33 -3.22 3.53
C LEU A 38 -2.70 -3.48 4.19
N ARG A 39 -3.01 -4.74 4.53
CA ARG A 39 -4.25 -5.10 5.21
C ARG A 39 -4.32 -4.52 6.63
N ASP A 40 -3.21 -4.58 7.37
CA ASP A 40 -3.13 -4.04 8.72
C ASP A 40 -3.26 -2.51 8.71
N ALA A 41 -2.66 -1.84 7.71
CA ALA A 41 -2.83 -0.41 7.50
C ALA A 41 -4.30 -0.06 7.19
N ALA A 42 -4.94 -0.77 6.24
CA ALA A 42 -6.35 -0.57 5.92
C ALA A 42 -7.25 -0.77 7.15
N ALA A 43 -7.04 -1.86 7.90
CA ALA A 43 -7.79 -2.13 9.12
C ALA A 43 -7.60 -1.05 10.20
N THR A 44 -6.38 -0.51 10.35
CA THR A 44 -6.10 0.59 11.28
C THR A 44 -6.91 1.83 10.93
N HIS A 45 -7.01 2.15 9.64
CA HIS A 45 -7.82 3.25 9.14
C HIS A 45 -9.34 2.97 9.26
N GLU A 46 -9.81 1.77 8.94
CA GLU A 46 -11.23 1.40 9.09
C GLU A 46 -11.73 1.48 10.53
N ASN A 47 -10.86 1.13 11.49
CA ASN A 47 -11.19 1.10 12.91
C ASN A 47 -10.80 2.40 13.66
N ALA A 48 -10.40 3.46 12.94
CA ALA A 48 -10.01 4.72 13.55
C ALA A 48 -11.19 5.36 14.31
N VAL A 49 -11.01 5.57 15.61
CA VAL A 49 -11.99 6.23 16.48
C VAL A 49 -11.68 7.71 16.56
N GLY A 50 -12.70 8.56 16.41
CA GLY A 50 -12.54 10.01 16.45
C GLY A 50 -13.77 10.77 15.94
N PRO A 51 -13.68 12.11 15.84
CA PRO A 51 -14.74 12.95 15.29
C PRO A 51 -15.15 12.50 13.88
N ASP A 52 -16.42 12.72 13.51
CA ASP A 52 -17.01 12.27 12.24
C ASP A 52 -16.21 12.73 11.01
N SER A 53 -15.67 13.95 11.05
CA SER A 53 -14.82 14.52 10.00
C SER A 53 -13.49 13.76 9.82
N GLY A 54 -12.89 13.27 10.92
CA GLY A 54 -11.69 12.44 10.86
C GLY A 54 -12.00 11.03 10.35
N ARG A 55 -13.13 10.45 10.74
CA ARG A 55 -13.53 9.10 10.32
C ARG A 55 -13.72 8.98 8.80
N ALA A 56 -14.25 10.03 8.16
CA ALA A 56 -14.39 10.06 6.69
C ALA A 56 -13.03 10.02 5.98
N ALA A 57 -12.05 10.79 6.45
CA ALA A 57 -10.70 10.79 5.90
C ALA A 57 -9.99 9.44 6.13
N HIS A 58 -10.13 8.85 7.32
CA HIS A 58 -9.61 7.51 7.59
C HIS A 58 -10.26 6.47 6.67
N ARG A 59 -11.58 6.53 6.45
CA ARG A 59 -12.26 5.61 5.54
C ARG A 59 -11.78 5.73 4.09
N ALA A 60 -11.60 6.95 3.59
CA ALA A 60 -11.05 7.19 2.26
C ALA A 60 -9.63 6.62 2.10
N ALA A 61 -8.80 6.71 3.13
CA ALA A 61 -7.46 6.12 3.13
C ALA A 61 -7.52 4.57 3.09
N ALA A 62 -8.40 3.95 3.86
CA ALA A 62 -8.61 2.49 3.80
C ALA A 62 -9.07 2.02 2.41
N ASP A 63 -10.03 2.72 1.81
CA ASP A 63 -10.53 2.40 0.47
C ASP A 63 -9.41 2.52 -0.59
N LEU A 64 -8.53 3.51 -0.46
CA LEU A 64 -7.37 3.68 -1.34
C LEU A 64 -6.36 2.54 -1.19
N ILE A 65 -6.03 2.13 0.04
CA ILE A 65 -5.12 1.01 0.31
C ILE A 65 -5.71 -0.30 -0.23
N ASN A 66 -7.00 -0.53 -0.02
CA ASN A 66 -7.71 -1.68 -0.57
C ASN A 66 -7.66 -1.72 -2.10
N LYS A 67 -7.76 -0.55 -2.76
CA LYS A 67 -7.60 -0.44 -4.21
C LYS A 67 -6.18 -0.78 -4.67
N ILE A 68 -5.14 -0.31 -3.97
CA ILE A 68 -3.75 -0.65 -4.26
C ILE A 68 -3.51 -2.15 -4.15
N MET A 69 -4.11 -2.84 -3.18
CA MET A 69 -4.00 -4.30 -3.10
C MET A 69 -4.61 -5.02 -4.32
N ILE A 70 -5.67 -4.47 -4.91
CA ILE A 70 -6.30 -5.04 -6.11
C ILE A 70 -5.43 -4.78 -7.35
N ASP A 71 -4.99 -3.54 -7.53
CA ASP A 71 -4.22 -3.10 -8.70
C ASP A 71 -2.79 -3.65 -8.66
N GLY A 72 -2.17 -3.69 -7.47
CA GLY A 72 -0.80 -4.13 -7.21
C GLY A 72 -0.59 -5.64 -7.28
N LYS A 73 -1.65 -6.45 -7.17
CA LYS A 73 -1.55 -7.93 -7.28
C LYS A 73 -0.95 -8.39 -8.62
N SER A 74 -1.07 -7.59 -9.67
CA SER A 74 -0.44 -7.83 -10.97
C SER A 74 1.10 -7.71 -10.95
N ILE A 75 1.63 -6.90 -10.03
CA ILE A 75 3.04 -6.48 -9.99
C ILE A 75 3.88 -7.46 -9.16
N TYR A 76 3.40 -7.83 -7.97
CA TYR A 76 4.13 -8.72 -7.05
C TYR A 76 4.23 -10.17 -7.55
N THR A 77 3.19 -10.65 -8.26
CA THR A 77 3.14 -12.03 -8.78
C THR A 77 4.15 -12.31 -9.93
N MET A 78 4.80 -11.29 -10.50
CA MET A 78 5.63 -11.41 -11.71
C MET A 78 7.14 -11.59 -11.44
N GLY A 79 7.57 -11.59 -10.16
CA GLY A 79 8.99 -11.59 -9.76
C GLY A 79 9.74 -12.94 -9.73
N GLY A 80 9.09 -14.07 -10.04
CA GLY A 80 9.67 -15.43 -9.90
C GLY A 80 10.55 -15.93 -11.06
N GLY A 81 11.32 -15.07 -11.73
CA GLY A 81 11.91 -15.36 -13.05
C GLY A 81 13.43 -15.26 -13.20
N ARG A 82 14.22 -15.15 -12.13
CA ARG A 82 15.69 -15.23 -12.24
C ARG A 82 16.14 -16.66 -11.96
N LYS A 83 16.15 -17.48 -13.02
CA LYS A 83 16.93 -18.72 -13.04
C LYS A 83 18.40 -18.33 -13.07
N ASP A 84 19.06 -18.52 -11.95
CA ASP A 84 20.45 -18.94 -11.84
C ASP A 84 20.76 -19.91 -13.00
N VAL A 85 21.59 -19.43 -13.93
CA VAL A 85 22.20 -20.24 -14.99
C VAL A 85 23.69 -20.25 -14.67
N ASP A 86 24.13 -21.39 -14.15
CA ASP A 86 25.53 -21.85 -14.18
C ASP A 86 26.00 -22.10 -15.61
#